data_AF-A0A9W9V900-F1
#
_entry.id   AF-A0A9W9V900-F1
#
_cell.length_a   1.000
_cell.length_b   1.000
_cell.length_c   1.000
_cell.angle_alpha   90.00
_cell.angle_beta   90.00
_cell.angle_gamma   90.00
#
_symmetry.space_group_name_H-M   'P 1'
#
loop_
_entity.id
_entity.type
_entity.pdbx_description
1 polymer ?
#
loop_
_entity_poly.entity_id
_entity_poly.type
_entity_poly.pdbx_seq_one_letter_code
_entity_poly.pdbx_strand_id
1 'polypeptide(L)'
;MNAFDVDPETNTYLISARSMCTIFKVDGNTGDIIWQLGGPNSNFSLGEGVDFCWQHDTRMHKKYLHHETKRSKEIISLLDNSAHENLAGGPDLQTRNYSAGKVVELDTKTHKATLIASFRAPGDLSNGNAFINWGYNGAISEHKPDGTTIFFSKLDSGRLGPGSENYRAFKFEWHAVPYEEPALVAFKESNGTSCFVSWNGDTETKVWRFFEQTASGQRIPLGHATRGGFETSFHTKRNAALVVAEGFNSRGDKLVSSLAIKAVKYKARLVYP
;
A
#
# COMPACT_ATOMS: atom_id res chain seq x y z
N MET A 1 7.64 -20.18 -8.25
CA MET A 1 7.33 -19.60 -6.91
C MET A 1 7.06 -18.11 -7.10
N ASN A 2 6.15 -17.51 -6.33
CA ASN A 2 5.83 -16.06 -6.39
C ASN A 2 5.53 -15.42 -5.02
N ALA A 3 5.23 -16.21 -3.99
CA ALA A 3 5.06 -15.79 -2.61
C ALA A 3 5.51 -16.92 -1.67
N PHE A 4 5.94 -16.53 -0.47
CA PHE A 4 6.14 -17.42 0.66
C PHE A 4 5.77 -16.69 1.95
N ASP A 5 5.49 -17.45 3.01
CA ASP A 5 5.20 -16.99 4.36
C ASP A 5 5.85 -17.94 5.37
N VAL A 6 6.11 -17.48 6.60
CA VAL A 6 6.87 -18.25 7.61
C VAL A 6 6.18 -18.18 8.96
N ASP A 7 5.99 -19.34 9.60
CA ASP A 7 5.64 -19.42 11.01
C ASP A 7 6.90 -19.77 11.82
N PRO A 8 7.50 -18.79 12.53
CA PRO A 8 8.71 -19.01 13.33
C PRO A 8 8.45 -19.78 14.63
N GLU A 9 7.20 -19.97 15.05
CA GLU A 9 6.88 -20.76 16.26
C GLU A 9 6.89 -22.27 15.99
N THR A 10 6.54 -22.68 14.77
CA THR A 10 6.62 -24.08 14.32
C THR A 10 7.83 -24.37 13.43
N ASN A 11 8.56 -23.34 13.01
CA ASN A 11 9.54 -23.39 11.92
C ASN A 11 8.94 -24.04 10.65
N THR A 12 7.80 -23.53 10.17
CA THR A 12 7.18 -24.02 8.93
C THR A 12 7.01 -22.91 7.89
N TYR A 13 7.10 -23.31 6.62
CA TYR A 13 7.07 -22.42 5.45
C TYR A 13 5.81 -22.69 4.63
N LEU A 14 5.06 -21.65 4.29
CA LEU A 14 3.99 -21.71 3.29
C LEU A 14 4.54 -21.17 1.96
N ILE A 15 4.40 -21.92 0.86
CA ILE A 15 5.05 -21.62 -0.43
C ILE A 15 4.03 -21.66 -1.57
N SER A 16 3.91 -20.57 -2.32
CA SER A 16 3.03 -20.50 -3.50
C SER A 16 3.74 -20.88 -4.79
N ALA A 17 3.22 -21.91 -5.47
CA ALA A 17 3.66 -22.39 -6.77
C ALA A 17 2.64 -22.04 -7.87
N ARG A 18 2.60 -20.75 -8.27
CA ARG A 18 1.79 -20.16 -9.37
C ARG A 18 1.42 -21.15 -10.48
N SER A 19 2.41 -21.63 -11.23
CA SER A 19 2.23 -22.44 -12.44
C SER A 19 1.78 -23.89 -12.19
N MET A 20 1.66 -24.31 -10.93
CA MET A 20 1.15 -25.63 -10.52
C MET A 20 -0.28 -25.55 -9.97
N CYS A 21 -0.88 -24.36 -9.88
CA CYS A 21 -2.12 -24.10 -9.11
C CYS A 21 -2.04 -24.63 -7.66
N THR A 22 -0.85 -24.67 -7.05
CA THR A 22 -0.60 -25.37 -5.77
C THR A 22 0.04 -24.47 -4.73
N ILE A 23 -0.37 -24.61 -3.47
CA ILE A 23 0.29 -24.08 -2.27
C ILE A 23 0.82 -25.25 -1.45
N PHE A 24 2.06 -25.15 -0.97
CA PHE A 24 2.71 -26.17 -0.14
C PHE A 24 2.95 -25.63 1.27
N LYS A 25 2.77 -26.46 2.30
CA LYS A 25 3.36 -26.25 3.63
C LYS A 25 4.54 -27.21 3.81
N VAL A 26 5.68 -26.68 4.26
CA VAL A 26 6.97 -27.37 4.32
C VAL A 26 7.56 -27.25 5.72
N ASP A 27 8.14 -28.34 6.23
CA ASP A 27 8.90 -28.35 7.48
C ASP A 27 10.26 -27.65 7.29
N GLY A 28 10.55 -26.64 8.12
CA GLY A 28 11.76 -25.82 8.03
C GLY A 28 13.04 -26.47 8.58
N ASN A 29 12.93 -27.68 9.15
CA ASN A 29 14.04 -28.44 9.71
C ASN A 29 14.46 -29.58 8.76
N THR A 30 13.48 -30.25 8.13
CA THR A 30 13.74 -31.39 7.21
C THR A 30 13.60 -31.05 5.73
N GLY A 31 12.78 -30.04 5.39
CA GLY A 31 12.39 -29.73 4.01
C GLY A 31 11.24 -30.59 3.47
N ASP A 32 10.63 -31.45 4.30
CA ASP A 32 9.51 -32.30 3.89
C ASP A 32 8.22 -31.49 3.65
N ILE A 33 7.43 -31.91 2.66
CA ILE A 33 6.09 -31.36 2.43
C ILE A 33 5.14 -31.93 3.50
N ILE A 34 4.68 -31.06 4.41
CA ILE A 34 3.70 -31.40 5.45
C ILE A 34 2.32 -31.58 4.82
N TRP A 35 1.94 -30.68 3.91
CA TRP A 35 0.76 -30.83 3.05
C TRP A 35 0.86 -29.98 1.78
N GLN A 36 0.07 -30.33 0.77
CA GLN A 36 -0.18 -29.51 -0.42
C GLN A 36 -1.68 -29.30 -0.66
N LEU A 37 -2.03 -28.08 -1.09
CA LEU A 37 -3.38 -27.64 -1.39
C LEU A 37 -3.47 -27.19 -2.84
N GLY A 38 -4.49 -27.67 -3.55
CA GLY A 38 -4.67 -27.37 -4.98
C GLY A 38 -3.76 -28.20 -5.88
N GLY A 39 -3.85 -27.93 -7.19
CA GLY A 39 -3.25 -28.76 -8.23
C GLY A 39 -3.81 -30.19 -8.29
N PRO A 40 -3.22 -31.07 -9.12
CA PRO A 40 -3.72 -32.43 -9.31
C PRO A 40 -3.52 -33.36 -8.10
N ASN A 41 -2.62 -33.01 -7.17
CA ASN A 41 -2.20 -33.87 -6.05
C ASN A 41 -2.59 -33.29 -4.67
N SER A 42 -3.60 -32.41 -4.61
CA SER A 42 -4.09 -31.81 -3.36
C SER A 42 -4.35 -32.86 -2.29
N ASN A 43 -3.77 -32.70 -1.08
CA ASN A 43 -4.09 -33.58 0.04
C ASN A 43 -5.51 -33.34 0.58
N PHE A 44 -6.11 -32.20 0.27
CA PHE A 44 -7.43 -31.80 0.75
C PHE A 44 -8.50 -31.95 -0.33
N SER A 45 -9.65 -32.49 0.07
CA SER A 45 -10.91 -32.30 -0.65
C SER A 45 -11.32 -30.84 -0.60
N LEU A 46 -11.44 -30.21 -1.77
CA LEU A 46 -11.76 -28.78 -1.89
C LEU A 46 -13.27 -28.56 -1.78
N GLY A 47 -13.69 -27.74 -0.82
CA GLY A 47 -15.07 -27.24 -0.73
C GLY A 47 -15.41 -26.23 -1.83
N GLU A 48 -16.68 -25.85 -1.91
CA GLU A 48 -17.19 -24.94 -2.95
C GLU A 48 -16.40 -23.62 -2.99
N GLY A 49 -15.94 -23.23 -4.19
CA GLY A 49 -15.24 -21.97 -4.43
C GLY A 49 -13.80 -21.90 -3.91
N VAL A 50 -13.30 -22.93 -3.22
CA VAL A 50 -11.92 -22.98 -2.69
C VAL A 50 -10.90 -22.99 -3.83
N ASP A 51 -11.11 -23.81 -4.86
CA ASP A 51 -10.19 -24.06 -5.98
C ASP A 51 -9.71 -22.78 -6.67
N PHE A 52 -8.42 -22.74 -7.00
CA PHE A 52 -7.70 -21.57 -7.47
C PHE A 52 -6.62 -21.98 -8.48
N CYS A 53 -6.08 -21.00 -9.22
CA CYS A 53 -4.82 -21.16 -9.94
C CYS A 53 -4.04 -19.84 -10.02
N TRP A 54 -2.75 -19.94 -10.39
CA TRP A 54 -1.82 -18.84 -10.60
C TRP A 54 -1.68 -17.89 -9.40
N GLN A 55 -1.96 -18.42 -8.22
CA GLN A 55 -2.25 -17.67 -7.01
C GLN A 55 -1.03 -16.92 -6.45
N HIS A 56 -1.27 -15.73 -5.88
CA HIS A 56 -0.26 -14.84 -5.30
C HIS A 56 -0.49 -14.60 -3.80
N ASP A 57 0.52 -14.02 -3.14
CA ASP A 57 0.52 -13.55 -1.75
C ASP A 57 -0.21 -14.46 -0.75
N THR A 58 0.19 -15.74 -0.72
CA THR A 58 -0.35 -16.69 0.25
C THR A 58 0.23 -16.44 1.64
N ARG A 59 -0.62 -16.50 2.67
CA ARG A 59 -0.27 -16.18 4.07
C ARG A 59 -0.91 -17.15 5.06
N MET A 60 -0.24 -17.39 6.18
CA MET A 60 -0.77 -18.14 7.32
C MET A 60 -1.41 -17.18 8.34
N HIS A 61 -2.54 -17.58 8.93
CA HIS A 61 -3.28 -16.77 9.91
C HIS A 61 -3.59 -17.58 11.16
N LYS A 62 -3.24 -17.04 12.33
CA LYS A 62 -3.60 -17.66 13.64
C LYS A 62 -5.10 -17.57 13.95
N LYS A 63 -5.81 -16.62 13.32
CA LYS A 63 -7.27 -16.45 13.36
C LYS A 63 -7.72 -15.56 12.21
N TYR A 64 -8.99 -15.64 11.83
CA TYR A 64 -9.61 -14.68 10.90
C TYR A 64 -10.86 -14.07 11.57
N LEU A 65 -10.83 -12.77 11.90
CA LEU A 65 -11.88 -12.10 12.67
C LEU A 65 -12.14 -12.82 14.02
N HIS A 66 -13.37 -13.29 14.24
CA HIS A 66 -13.77 -14.14 15.39
C HIS A 66 -13.59 -15.65 15.13
N HIS A 67 -13.13 -16.04 13.93
CA HIS A 67 -12.91 -17.42 13.54
C HIS A 67 -11.54 -17.90 14.07
N GLU A 68 -11.53 -18.38 15.31
CA GLU A 68 -10.38 -19.03 15.94
C GLU A 68 -10.28 -20.50 15.53
N THR A 69 -9.10 -20.93 15.10
CA THR A 69 -8.85 -22.35 14.83
C THR A 69 -8.75 -23.16 16.13
N LYS A 70 -9.04 -24.45 16.04
CA LYS A 70 -8.88 -25.40 17.15
C LYS A 70 -8.32 -26.73 16.62
N ARG A 71 -7.29 -27.25 17.29
CA ARG A 71 -6.64 -28.54 16.98
C ARG A 71 -6.03 -28.57 15.57
N SER A 72 -6.56 -29.38 14.67
CA SER A 72 -6.06 -29.62 13.31
C SER A 72 -6.45 -28.56 12.27
N LYS A 73 -7.11 -27.48 12.68
CA LYS A 73 -7.54 -26.41 11.78
C LYS A 73 -6.43 -25.37 11.61
N GLU A 74 -6.09 -25.07 10.36
CA GLU A 74 -5.23 -23.96 9.96
C GLU A 74 -6.04 -22.97 9.12
N ILE A 75 -5.68 -21.68 9.10
CA ILE A 75 -6.28 -20.69 8.18
C ILE A 75 -5.17 -20.13 7.30
N ILE A 76 -5.42 -20.08 6.00
CA ILE A 76 -4.58 -19.38 5.03
C ILE A 76 -5.40 -18.32 4.26
N SER A 77 -4.70 -17.32 3.72
CA SER A 77 -5.23 -16.50 2.62
C SER A 77 -4.41 -16.68 1.35
N LEU A 78 -4.99 -16.27 0.23
CA LEU A 78 -4.33 -16.16 -1.08
C LEU A 78 -5.07 -15.15 -1.96
N LEU A 79 -4.39 -14.63 -2.99
CA LEU A 79 -5.03 -14.02 -4.16
C LEU A 79 -5.14 -15.09 -5.26
N ASP A 80 -6.36 -15.51 -5.59
CA ASP A 80 -6.66 -16.37 -6.74
C ASP A 80 -6.70 -15.53 -8.02
N ASN A 81 -5.81 -15.82 -8.96
CA ASN A 81 -5.61 -15.03 -10.18
C ASN A 81 -6.48 -15.50 -11.36
N SER A 82 -7.22 -16.61 -11.23
CA SER A 82 -7.81 -17.45 -12.28
C SER A 82 -8.61 -16.79 -13.44
N ALA A 83 -8.90 -15.48 -13.42
CA ALA A 83 -9.43 -14.79 -14.60
C ALA A 83 -8.37 -14.34 -15.61
N HIS A 84 -7.14 -14.07 -15.17
CA HIS A 84 -6.08 -13.52 -16.01
C HIS A 84 -4.73 -14.14 -15.66
N GLU A 85 -4.06 -14.68 -16.68
CA GLU A 85 -2.70 -15.20 -16.60
C GLU A 85 -2.04 -15.15 -17.98
N ASN A 86 -1.02 -14.30 -18.10
CA ASN A 86 -0.18 -14.24 -19.29
C ASN A 86 1.28 -14.58 -18.93
N LEU A 87 1.62 -15.87 -18.97
CA LEU A 87 2.90 -16.38 -18.44
C LEU A 87 4.15 -15.87 -19.20
N ALA A 88 4.01 -15.42 -20.45
CA ALA A 88 5.17 -15.08 -21.31
C ALA A 88 4.86 -14.15 -22.51
N GLY A 89 3.73 -13.42 -22.52
CA GLY A 89 3.28 -12.68 -23.71
C GLY A 89 2.52 -13.55 -24.73
N GLY A 90 1.88 -14.61 -24.27
CA GLY A 90 0.97 -15.45 -25.06
C GLY A 90 -0.47 -14.96 -25.04
N PRO A 91 -1.45 -15.80 -25.41
CA PRO A 91 -2.86 -15.52 -25.12
C PRO A 91 -3.10 -15.52 -23.60
N ASP A 92 -4.03 -14.68 -23.14
CA ASP A 92 -4.46 -14.64 -21.74
C ASP A 92 -5.19 -15.96 -21.39
N LEU A 93 -4.77 -16.59 -20.29
CA LEU A 93 -5.28 -17.89 -19.84
C LEU A 93 -6.31 -17.66 -18.72
N GLN A 94 -7.50 -18.23 -18.91
CA GLN A 94 -8.61 -18.08 -17.99
C GLN A 94 -9.14 -19.45 -17.55
N THR A 95 -9.23 -19.66 -16.23
CA THR A 95 -9.87 -20.83 -15.60
C THR A 95 -11.12 -20.47 -14.80
N ARG A 96 -11.33 -19.20 -14.45
CA ARG A 96 -12.53 -18.70 -13.72
C ARG A 96 -12.95 -17.32 -14.22
N ASN A 97 -14.23 -16.99 -14.12
CA ASN A 97 -14.77 -15.72 -14.64
C ASN A 97 -14.32 -14.45 -13.88
N TYR A 98 -13.65 -14.60 -12.73
CA TYR A 98 -13.15 -13.50 -11.89
C TYR A 98 -11.98 -13.97 -11.04
N SER A 99 -11.02 -13.06 -10.78
CA SER A 99 -10.00 -13.21 -9.75
C SER A 99 -10.57 -12.83 -8.38
N ALA A 100 -10.06 -13.40 -7.29
CA ALA A 100 -10.56 -13.15 -5.93
C ALA A 100 -9.50 -13.27 -4.85
N GLY A 101 -9.52 -12.39 -3.84
CA GLY A 101 -8.88 -12.69 -2.56
C GLY A 101 -9.69 -13.76 -1.84
N LYS A 102 -9.06 -14.76 -1.24
CA LYS A 102 -9.73 -15.85 -0.50
C LYS A 102 -9.11 -16.06 0.88
N VAL A 103 -9.94 -16.50 1.82
CA VAL A 103 -9.53 -17.04 3.12
C VAL A 103 -10.10 -18.45 3.24
N VAL A 104 -9.25 -19.42 3.55
CA VAL A 104 -9.57 -20.86 3.52
C VAL A 104 -9.17 -21.48 4.86
N GLU A 105 -10.09 -22.22 5.48
CA GLU A 105 -9.79 -23.14 6.57
C GLU A 105 -9.32 -24.47 6.00
N LEU A 106 -8.29 -25.06 6.60
CA LEU A 106 -7.75 -26.38 6.29
C LEU A 106 -7.83 -27.24 7.55
N ASP A 107 -8.69 -28.27 7.57
CA ASP A 107 -8.64 -29.29 8.62
C ASP A 107 -7.68 -30.41 8.20
N THR A 108 -6.45 -30.35 8.74
CA THR A 108 -5.38 -31.32 8.48
C THR A 108 -5.67 -32.73 9.01
N LYS A 109 -6.73 -32.92 9.82
CA LYS A 109 -7.16 -34.25 10.27
C LYS A 109 -8.22 -34.86 9.37
N THR A 110 -9.18 -34.08 8.87
CA THR A 110 -10.23 -34.60 7.98
C THR A 110 -9.95 -34.38 6.50
N HIS A 111 -8.82 -33.74 6.17
CA HIS A 111 -8.38 -33.45 4.80
C HIS A 111 -9.45 -32.67 4.01
N LYS A 112 -10.01 -31.64 4.65
CA LYS A 112 -11.01 -30.75 4.05
C LYS A 112 -10.52 -29.32 4.01
N ALA A 113 -10.69 -28.67 2.87
CA ALA A 113 -10.50 -27.24 2.70
C ALA A 113 -11.87 -26.55 2.56
N THR A 114 -12.10 -25.45 3.28
CA THR A 114 -13.40 -24.75 3.31
C THR A 114 -13.19 -23.25 3.17
N LEU A 115 -13.93 -22.62 2.26
CA LEU A 115 -13.86 -21.17 2.03
C LEU A 115 -14.56 -20.43 3.18
N ILE A 116 -13.81 -19.59 3.93
CA ILE A 116 -14.35 -18.76 5.02
C ILE A 116 -14.79 -17.39 4.47
N ALA A 117 -14.00 -16.79 3.57
CA ALA A 117 -14.27 -15.50 2.97
C ALA A 117 -13.74 -15.43 1.54
N SER A 118 -14.36 -14.59 0.71
CA SER A 118 -13.98 -14.36 -0.69
C SER A 118 -14.30 -12.91 -1.08
N PHE A 119 -13.35 -12.25 -1.73
CA PHE A 119 -13.35 -10.83 -2.02
C PHE A 119 -13.10 -10.59 -3.52
N ARG A 120 -13.88 -9.72 -4.16
CA ARG A 120 -13.77 -9.39 -5.59
C ARG A 120 -13.52 -7.89 -5.79
N ALA A 121 -13.24 -7.46 -7.01
CA ALA A 121 -13.35 -6.05 -7.40
C ALA A 121 -14.80 -5.50 -7.17
N PRO A 122 -15.03 -4.16 -7.06
CA PRO A 122 -15.37 -3.48 -5.77
C PRO A 122 -16.82 -3.01 -5.42
N GLY A 123 -17.07 -2.72 -4.10
CA GLY A 123 -17.97 -1.70 -3.43
C GLY A 123 -18.84 -2.21 -2.24
N ASP A 124 -19.02 -1.73 -0.97
CA ASP A 124 -18.56 -0.67 0.03
C ASP A 124 -18.20 -1.19 1.52
N LEU A 125 -17.10 -0.82 2.24
CA LEU A 125 -16.61 -1.53 3.51
C LEU A 125 -17.20 -1.16 4.92
N SER A 126 -16.81 -1.95 5.97
CA SER A 126 -16.35 -1.52 7.31
C SER A 126 -15.46 -2.57 8.06
N ASN A 127 -14.52 -2.10 8.88
CA ASN A 127 -13.90 -2.69 10.09
C ASN A 127 -13.53 -4.19 10.27
N GLY A 128 -13.16 -4.94 9.24
CA GLY A 128 -12.52 -6.27 9.37
C GLY A 128 -11.83 -6.71 8.08
N ASN A 129 -10.91 -5.87 7.61
CA ASN A 129 -10.76 -5.64 6.18
C ASN A 129 -9.70 -6.49 5.48
N ALA A 130 -9.96 -6.90 4.24
CA ALA A 130 -8.94 -7.41 3.32
C ALA A 130 -8.46 -6.29 2.37
N PHE A 131 -7.16 -5.98 2.36
CA PHE A 131 -6.56 -5.09 1.36
C PHE A 131 -5.97 -5.93 0.22
N ILE A 132 -6.31 -5.60 -1.04
CA ILE A 132 -6.06 -6.45 -2.21
C ILE A 132 -5.40 -5.67 -3.34
N ASN A 133 -4.39 -6.32 -3.93
CA ASN A 133 -3.64 -5.84 -5.07
C ASN A 133 -4.08 -6.53 -6.37
N TRP A 134 -4.61 -5.76 -7.33
CA TRP A 134 -5.06 -6.25 -8.63
C TRP A 134 -4.02 -5.94 -9.71
N GLY A 135 -2.84 -6.56 -9.59
CA GLY A 135 -1.63 -6.08 -10.26
C GLY A 135 -1.72 -5.86 -11.77
N TYR A 136 -2.37 -6.78 -12.50
CA TYR A 136 -2.60 -6.67 -13.95
C TYR A 136 -3.51 -5.49 -14.36
N ASN A 137 -4.33 -5.00 -13.43
CA ASN A 137 -5.19 -3.83 -13.63
C ASN A 137 -4.58 -2.52 -13.07
N GLY A 138 -3.35 -2.58 -12.54
CA GLY A 138 -2.69 -1.45 -11.87
C GLY A 138 -3.51 -0.87 -10.72
N ALA A 139 -4.29 -1.69 -10.02
CA ALA A 139 -5.35 -1.24 -9.12
C ALA A 139 -5.28 -1.85 -7.73
N ILE A 140 -5.77 -1.11 -6.74
CA ILE A 140 -5.78 -1.49 -5.33
C ILE A 140 -7.16 -1.25 -4.73
N SER A 141 -7.59 -2.11 -3.80
CA SER A 141 -8.81 -1.89 -3.04
C SER A 141 -8.85 -2.58 -1.69
N GLU A 142 -9.79 -2.18 -0.83
CA GLU A 142 -9.97 -2.68 0.53
C GLU A 142 -11.39 -3.22 0.71
N HIS A 143 -11.63 -4.34 1.40
CA HIS A 143 -12.93 -5.07 1.41
C HIS A 143 -13.41 -5.45 2.82
N LYS A 144 -14.69 -5.26 3.11
CA LYS A 144 -15.41 -5.63 4.36
C LYS A 144 -15.27 -7.14 4.63
N PRO A 145 -15.49 -7.60 5.87
CA PRO A 145 -15.74 -9.02 6.17
C PRO A 145 -16.76 -9.71 5.24
N ASP A 146 -17.79 -8.97 4.79
CA ASP A 146 -18.86 -9.44 3.90
C ASP A 146 -18.62 -9.15 2.40
N GLY A 147 -17.43 -8.64 2.02
CA GLY A 147 -16.96 -8.53 0.63
C GLY A 147 -16.94 -7.12 0.00
N THR A 148 -17.31 -6.09 0.74
CA THR A 148 -17.87 -4.82 0.21
C THR A 148 -16.78 -3.70 0.36
N THR A 149 -16.47 -2.83 -0.64
CA THR A 149 -15.26 -1.92 -0.76
C THR A 149 -15.41 -0.36 -0.59
N ILE A 150 -15.02 0.29 0.53
CA ILE A 150 -14.96 1.79 0.65
C ILE A 150 -13.78 2.43 -0.10
N PHE A 151 -12.78 1.65 -0.51
CA PHE A 151 -11.56 2.19 -1.13
C PHE A 151 -11.21 1.44 -2.40
N PHE A 152 -11.15 2.15 -3.52
CA PHE A 152 -10.64 1.66 -4.79
C PHE A 152 -9.80 2.76 -5.44
N SER A 153 -8.63 2.40 -5.97
CA SER A 153 -7.78 3.31 -6.74
C SER A 153 -7.04 2.59 -7.85
N LYS A 154 -6.57 3.35 -8.84
CA LYS A 154 -5.68 2.89 -9.93
C LYS A 154 -4.40 3.72 -9.89
N LEU A 155 -3.27 3.12 -10.29
CA LEU A 155 -2.00 3.84 -10.38
C LEU A 155 -2.05 4.97 -11.42
N ASP A 156 -2.76 4.77 -12.54
CA ASP A 156 -2.85 5.77 -13.60
C ASP A 156 -4.18 5.71 -14.37
N SER A 157 -4.39 6.68 -15.27
CA SER A 157 -5.65 6.94 -15.96
C SER A 157 -5.44 7.56 -17.35
N GLY A 158 -6.53 7.70 -18.11
CA GLY A 158 -6.48 8.33 -19.43
C GLY A 158 -5.46 7.69 -20.37
N ARG A 159 -4.54 8.49 -20.92
CA ARG A 159 -3.50 8.05 -21.87
C ARG A 159 -2.42 7.16 -21.24
N LEU A 160 -2.24 7.20 -19.92
CA LEU A 160 -1.18 6.46 -19.22
C LEU A 160 -1.70 5.19 -18.50
N GLY A 161 -3.02 5.02 -18.40
CA GLY A 161 -3.65 3.82 -17.83
C GLY A 161 -3.37 2.50 -18.56
N PRO A 162 -3.36 2.42 -19.91
CA PRO A 162 -3.10 1.17 -20.63
C PRO A 162 -1.68 0.64 -20.37
N GLY A 163 -1.57 -0.58 -19.86
CA GLY A 163 -0.29 -1.21 -19.49
C GLY A 163 0.28 -0.73 -18.13
N SER A 164 -0.48 0.06 -17.37
CA SER A 164 -0.12 0.38 -15.98
C SER A 164 -0.41 -0.84 -15.09
N GLU A 165 0.64 -1.56 -14.71
CA GLU A 165 0.59 -2.71 -13.80
C GLU A 165 1.30 -2.41 -12.47
N ASN A 166 0.96 -3.14 -11.40
CA ASN A 166 1.64 -2.99 -10.12
C ASN A 166 1.83 -4.31 -9.34
N TYR A 167 3.09 -4.67 -9.05
CA TYR A 167 3.43 -6.01 -8.57
C TYR A 167 2.81 -6.37 -7.19
N ARG A 168 2.87 -5.44 -6.23
CA ARG A 168 2.27 -5.54 -4.89
C ARG A 168 1.83 -4.17 -4.40
N ALA A 169 0.98 -4.16 -3.38
CA ALA A 169 0.64 -2.99 -2.59
C ALA A 169 0.49 -3.41 -1.12
N PHE A 170 0.73 -2.47 -0.20
CA PHE A 170 0.68 -2.71 1.24
C PHE A 170 -0.07 -1.58 1.93
N LYS A 171 -0.80 -1.90 3.00
CA LYS A 171 -1.44 -0.93 3.89
C LYS A 171 -0.97 -1.22 5.32
N PHE A 172 -0.41 -0.20 5.98
CA PHE A 172 0.08 -0.24 7.36
C PHE A 172 -0.08 1.14 7.99
N GLU A 173 -0.01 1.24 9.31
CA GLU A 173 0.16 2.54 9.97
C GLU A 173 1.54 3.09 9.64
N TRP A 174 1.58 4.22 8.93
CA TRP A 174 2.81 4.86 8.50
C TRP A 174 3.12 6.03 9.42
N HIS A 175 4.28 5.95 10.08
CA HIS A 175 4.94 7.04 10.79
C HIS A 175 6.30 7.26 10.13
N ALA A 176 6.62 8.50 9.78
CA ALA A 176 7.90 8.81 9.16
C ALA A 176 8.33 10.27 9.35
N VAL A 177 9.62 10.40 9.63
CA VAL A 177 10.38 11.65 9.61
C VAL A 177 11.45 11.46 8.52
N PRO A 178 11.32 12.12 7.34
CA PRO A 178 12.26 11.92 6.24
C PRO A 178 13.68 12.41 6.57
N TYR A 179 14.68 11.81 5.92
CA TYR A 179 16.08 12.25 6.00
C TYR A 179 16.43 13.35 4.99
N GLU A 180 15.59 13.60 3.99
CA GLU A 180 15.74 14.71 3.04
C GLU A 180 15.43 16.07 3.69
N GLU A 181 15.94 17.16 3.12
CA GLU A 181 15.53 18.51 3.51
C GLU A 181 14.19 18.88 2.85
N PRO A 182 13.28 19.62 3.53
CA PRO A 182 12.02 20.06 2.95
C PRO A 182 12.20 20.90 1.68
N ALA A 183 11.49 20.52 0.63
CA ALA A 183 11.44 21.27 -0.62
C ALA A 183 10.64 22.57 -0.39
N LEU A 184 11.30 23.72 -0.58
CA LEU A 184 10.71 25.05 -0.46
C LEU A 184 10.92 25.83 -1.75
N VAL A 185 9.84 26.45 -2.25
CA VAL A 185 9.91 27.48 -3.31
C VAL A 185 9.22 28.76 -2.83
N ALA A 186 9.71 29.91 -3.29
CA ALA A 186 9.12 31.21 -2.99
C ALA A 186 9.12 32.12 -4.22
N PHE A 187 8.00 32.81 -4.41
CA PHE A 187 7.71 33.64 -5.57
C PHE A 187 7.37 35.06 -5.15
N LYS A 188 8.04 36.04 -5.76
CA LYS A 188 7.73 37.46 -5.60
C LYS A 188 6.54 37.85 -6.48
N GLU A 189 5.57 38.48 -5.86
CA GLU A 189 4.33 38.98 -6.44
C GLU A 189 4.24 40.51 -6.26
N SER A 190 3.20 41.16 -6.79
CA SER A 190 3.03 42.62 -6.66
C SER A 190 2.64 43.08 -5.24
N ASN A 191 2.08 42.16 -4.44
CA ASN A 191 1.55 42.37 -3.10
C ASN A 191 2.41 41.74 -1.99
N GLY A 192 3.48 41.00 -2.32
CA GLY A 192 4.28 40.29 -1.32
C GLY A 192 5.05 39.08 -1.87
N THR A 193 5.15 38.03 -1.06
CA THR A 193 5.84 36.78 -1.38
C THR A 193 4.94 35.57 -1.05
N SER A 194 4.66 34.74 -2.05
CA SER A 194 4.02 33.42 -1.87
C SER A 194 5.07 32.34 -1.75
N CYS A 195 4.88 31.42 -0.80
CA CYS A 195 5.80 30.34 -0.45
C CYS A 195 5.04 29.01 -0.49
N PHE A 196 5.67 27.96 -1.00
CA PHE A 196 5.11 26.61 -1.06
C PHE A 196 6.16 25.64 -0.52
N VAL A 197 5.79 24.83 0.47
CA VAL A 197 6.69 23.87 1.12
C VAL A 197 6.06 22.48 1.16
N SER A 198 6.85 21.47 0.82
CA SER A 198 6.51 20.06 0.94
C SER A 198 7.70 19.28 1.50
N TRP A 199 7.44 18.13 2.10
CA TRP A 199 8.48 17.26 2.67
C TRP A 199 8.03 15.82 2.46
N ASN A 200 8.72 15.08 1.60
CA ASN A 200 8.17 13.85 1.04
C ASN A 200 8.28 12.71 2.05
N GLY A 201 7.13 12.18 2.46
CA GLY A 201 7.03 11.13 3.48
C GLY A 201 6.89 11.63 4.92
N ASP A 202 6.82 12.94 5.18
CA ASP A 202 6.57 13.45 6.53
C ASP A 202 5.15 13.12 7.01
N THR A 203 5.03 12.59 8.23
CA THR A 203 3.75 12.40 8.93
C THR A 203 3.53 13.40 10.06
N GLU A 204 4.59 14.09 10.52
CA GLU A 204 4.66 14.70 11.84
C GLU A 204 4.44 16.22 11.84
N THR A 205 4.87 16.94 10.80
CA THR A 205 4.69 18.40 10.76
C THR A 205 3.21 18.77 10.76
N LYS A 206 2.79 19.62 11.70
CA LYS A 206 1.43 20.18 11.75
C LYS A 206 1.41 21.67 11.40
N VAL A 207 2.51 22.39 11.65
CA VAL A 207 2.65 23.82 11.31
C VAL A 207 4.02 24.09 10.67
N TRP A 208 4.01 24.81 9.55
CA TRP A 208 5.19 25.40 8.95
C TRP A 208 5.31 26.87 9.38
N ARG A 209 6.46 27.29 9.92
CA ARG A 209 6.80 28.70 10.18
C ARG A 209 7.76 29.20 9.12
N PHE A 210 7.51 30.40 8.60
CA PHE A 210 8.28 30.99 7.49
C PHE A 210 9.08 32.20 8.00
N PHE A 211 10.31 32.34 7.50
CA PHE A 211 11.26 33.37 7.90
C PHE A 211 11.96 33.97 6.67
N GLU A 212 12.27 35.26 6.71
CA GLU A 212 13.29 35.85 5.85
C GLU A 212 14.65 35.69 6.54
N GLN A 213 15.59 35.04 5.88
CA GLN A 213 16.96 34.91 6.38
C GLN A 213 17.82 36.04 5.81
N THR A 214 18.40 36.84 6.69
CA THR A 214 19.32 37.93 6.34
C THR A 214 20.70 37.41 5.93
N ALA A 215 21.54 38.28 5.36
CA ALA A 215 22.91 37.94 4.99
C ALA A 215 23.81 37.51 6.18
N SER A 216 23.47 37.91 7.41
CA SER A 216 24.15 37.47 8.65
C SER A 216 23.55 36.19 9.23
N GLY A 217 22.61 35.54 8.54
CA GLY A 217 21.93 34.32 9.00
C GLY A 217 20.77 34.55 9.98
N GLN A 218 20.56 35.79 10.47
CA GLN A 218 19.42 36.10 11.34
C GLN A 218 18.09 35.84 10.62
N ARG A 219 17.22 35.04 11.23
CA ARG A 219 15.87 34.69 10.73
C ARG A 219 14.84 35.66 11.29
N ILE A 220 14.15 36.39 10.42
CA ILE A 220 13.08 37.33 10.77
C ILE A 220 11.73 36.67 10.42
N PRO A 221 10.78 36.52 11.37
CA PRO A 221 9.49 35.88 11.10
C PRO A 221 8.70 36.58 9.98
N LEU A 222 8.09 35.77 9.09
CA LEU A 222 7.17 36.20 8.04
C LEU A 222 5.72 35.81 8.35
N GLY A 223 5.52 34.69 9.05
CA GLY A 223 4.23 34.12 9.44
C GLY A 223 4.30 32.60 9.55
N HIS A 224 3.14 31.94 9.54
CA HIS A 224 3.03 30.48 9.58
C HIS A 224 1.78 29.98 8.84
N ALA A 225 1.76 28.70 8.49
CA ALA A 225 0.60 28.01 7.92
C ALA A 225 0.47 26.59 8.50
N THR A 226 -0.76 26.14 8.69
CA THR A 226 -1.07 24.76 9.11
C THR A 226 -0.92 23.81 7.92
N ARG A 227 -0.28 22.66 8.11
CA ARG A 227 -0.15 21.64 7.06
C ARG A 227 -1.49 20.93 6.84
N GLY A 228 -2.10 21.12 5.67
CA GLY A 228 -3.35 20.47 5.28
C GLY A 228 -3.19 19.25 4.36
N GLY A 229 -1.99 18.95 3.89
CA GLY A 229 -1.73 17.87 2.92
C GLY A 229 -0.24 17.70 2.60
N PHE A 230 0.08 17.28 1.38
CA PHE A 230 1.47 17.13 0.91
C PHE A 230 2.21 18.47 0.84
N GLU A 231 1.63 19.45 0.16
CA GLU A 231 2.15 20.82 0.04
C GLU A 231 1.40 21.77 0.98
N THR A 232 2.11 22.74 1.56
CA THR A 232 1.56 23.84 2.35
C THR A 232 1.92 25.16 1.70
N SER A 233 0.91 25.94 1.31
CA SER A 233 1.07 27.30 0.79
C SER A 233 0.99 28.35 1.91
N PHE A 234 1.78 29.40 1.80
CA PHE A 234 1.78 30.56 2.70
C PHE A 234 2.05 31.85 1.92
N HIS A 235 1.37 32.95 2.24
CA HIS A 235 1.63 34.26 1.62
C HIS A 235 1.89 35.32 2.69
N THR A 236 2.92 36.14 2.48
CA THR A 236 3.24 37.30 3.32
C THR A 236 3.29 38.58 2.50
N LYS A 237 2.79 39.69 3.04
CA LYS A 237 2.83 41.02 2.40
C LYS A 237 4.26 41.60 2.26
N ARG A 238 5.26 40.93 2.82
CA ARG A 238 6.67 41.34 2.75
C ARG A 238 7.33 40.82 1.48
N ASN A 239 8.11 41.67 0.82
CA ASN A 239 8.88 41.35 -0.39
C ASN A 239 10.21 40.61 -0.08
N ALA A 240 10.13 39.50 0.65
CA ALA A 240 11.28 38.74 1.14
C ALA A 240 12.27 38.37 0.02
N ALA A 241 13.57 38.38 0.30
CA ALA A 241 14.64 38.07 -0.64
C ALA A 241 15.11 36.60 -0.55
N LEU A 242 15.25 36.09 0.66
CA LEU A 242 15.75 34.74 0.96
C LEU A 242 14.85 34.14 2.04
N VAL A 243 14.15 33.04 1.74
CA VAL A 243 13.10 32.46 2.58
C VAL A 243 13.54 31.11 3.14
N VAL A 244 13.17 30.83 4.39
CA VAL A 244 13.31 29.53 5.05
C VAL A 244 11.95 29.11 5.62
N ALA A 245 11.65 27.81 5.57
CA ALA A 245 10.54 27.19 6.30
C ALA A 245 11.07 26.25 7.39
N GLU A 246 10.41 26.24 8.54
CA GLU A 246 10.68 25.31 9.65
C GLU A 246 9.42 24.53 10.00
N GLY A 247 9.54 23.20 10.09
CA GLY A 247 8.43 22.30 10.40
C GLY A 247 8.34 22.03 11.90
N PHE A 248 7.13 22.12 12.47
CA PHE A 248 6.84 21.88 13.88
C PHE A 248 5.74 20.82 14.06
N ASN A 249 5.90 19.98 15.08
CA ASN A 249 4.90 18.96 15.44
C ASN A 249 3.72 19.53 16.26
N SER A 250 2.79 18.67 16.68
CA SER A 250 1.62 19.03 17.49
C SER A 250 1.93 19.58 18.88
N ARG A 251 3.13 19.32 19.43
CA ARG A 251 3.58 19.85 20.74
C ARG A 251 4.28 21.21 20.61
N GLY A 252 4.61 21.63 19.38
CA GLY A 252 5.42 22.82 19.11
C GLY A 252 6.93 22.57 19.10
N ASP A 253 7.37 21.30 19.12
CA ASP A 253 8.79 20.97 18.91
C ASP A 253 9.17 21.21 17.45
N LYS A 254 10.36 21.77 17.20
CA LYS A 254 10.90 21.89 15.85
C LYS A 254 11.41 20.53 15.37
N LEU A 255 10.93 20.09 14.21
CA LEU A 255 11.38 18.88 13.53
C LEU A 255 12.53 19.17 12.57
N VAL A 256 12.39 20.22 11.76
CA VAL A 256 13.24 20.41 10.56
C VAL A 256 13.36 21.88 10.15
N SER A 257 14.34 22.18 9.30
CA SER A 257 14.48 23.43 8.53
C SER A 257 14.68 23.08 7.08
N SER A 258 14.05 23.81 6.16
CA SER A 258 14.49 23.84 4.76
C SER A 258 15.84 24.55 4.63
N LEU A 259 16.46 24.39 3.46
CA LEU A 259 17.46 25.34 2.97
C LEU A 259 16.88 26.76 2.85
N ALA A 260 17.77 27.76 2.82
CA ALA A 260 17.41 29.15 2.55
C ALA A 260 17.39 29.40 1.04
N ILE A 261 16.19 29.58 0.48
CA ILE A 261 15.98 29.68 -0.97
C ILE A 261 15.66 31.12 -1.39
N LYS A 262 16.12 31.52 -2.57
CA LYS A 262 15.92 32.88 -3.09
C LYS A 262 14.52 33.02 -3.67
N ALA A 263 13.76 34.03 -3.21
CA ALA A 263 12.45 34.32 -3.78
C ALA A 263 12.60 34.89 -5.20
N VAL A 264 12.09 34.17 -6.20
CA VAL A 264 12.21 34.49 -7.63
C VAL A 264 10.95 35.18 -8.16
N LYS A 265 11.03 35.97 -9.23
CA LYS A 265 9.83 36.51 -9.89
C LYS A 265 9.03 35.36 -10.50
N TYR A 266 7.73 35.27 -10.21
CA TYR A 266 6.85 34.24 -10.79
C TYR A 266 6.90 34.26 -12.33
N LYS A 267 7.24 33.13 -12.95
CA LYS A 267 7.36 32.97 -14.42
C LYS A 267 6.28 32.03 -14.96
N ALA A 268 5.03 32.43 -14.78
CA ALA A 268 3.81 31.72 -15.15
C ALA A 268 3.60 30.36 -14.45
N ARG A 269 2.38 29.86 -14.54
CA ARG A 269 2.03 28.48 -14.16
C ARG A 269 2.27 27.59 -15.38
N LEU A 270 2.74 26.35 -15.19
CA LEU A 270 2.57 25.34 -16.23
C LEU A 270 1.07 25.08 -16.40
N VAL A 271 0.51 25.56 -17.51
CA VAL A 271 -0.84 25.21 -17.93
C VAL A 271 -0.74 23.88 -18.66
N TYR A 272 -1.09 22.80 -17.97
CA TYR A 272 -1.37 21.53 -18.63
C TYR A 272 -2.73 21.66 -19.35
N PRO A 273 -2.85 21.21 -20.61
CA PRO A 273 -4.10 21.17 -21.35
C PRO A 273 -5.01 20.02 -20.89
#